data_AF-A0A285BV17-F1
#
_entry.id   AF-A0A285BV17-F1
#
_cell.length_a   1.000
_cell.length_b   1.000
_cell.length_c   1.000
_cell.angle_alpha   90.00
_cell.angle_beta   90.00
_cell.angle_gamma   90.00
#
_symmetry.space_group_name_H-M   'P 1'
#
loop_
_entity.id
_entity.type
_entity.pdbx_description
1 polymer ?
#
loop_
_entity_poly.entity_id
_entity_poly.type
_entity_poly.pdbx_seq_one_letter_code
_entity_poly.pdbx_strand_id
1 'polypeptide(L)'
;MDMTGISENEFWTWAYSNFLSNAQRGVLAEYLVAKALGCTGTPRIEWDAYDLDAGEDLKVEVKSAAYLQAWNQKVLSPIRFDIAHKKAWHAKTNTYDVEATRSADVYVFCVFAAQDRDGADPLDTRQ
;
A
#
# COMPACT_ATOMS: atom_id res chain seq x y z
N MET A 1 4.61 -23.58 -25.31
CA MET A 1 3.65 -22.47 -25.18
C MET A 1 4.13 -21.37 -26.09
N ASP A 2 3.27 -20.90 -26.96
CA ASP A 2 3.54 -19.73 -27.80
C ASP A 2 3.58 -18.49 -26.90
N MET A 3 4.70 -17.77 -26.87
CA MET A 3 4.90 -16.56 -26.04
C MET A 3 4.50 -15.28 -26.79
N THR A 4 3.76 -15.37 -27.89
CA THR A 4 3.50 -14.21 -28.77
C THR A 4 2.40 -13.27 -28.29
N GLY A 5 1.80 -13.51 -27.11
CA GLY A 5 0.92 -12.56 -26.43
C GLY A 5 0.82 -12.85 -24.93
N ILE A 6 0.92 -11.80 -24.11
CA ILE A 6 0.70 -11.87 -22.65
C ILE A 6 -0.69 -11.31 -22.35
N SER A 7 -1.53 -12.07 -21.65
CA SER A 7 -2.79 -11.56 -21.12
C SER A 7 -2.52 -10.70 -19.89
N GLU A 8 -3.03 -9.47 -19.90
CA GLU A 8 -2.89 -8.53 -18.78
C GLU A 8 -3.46 -9.12 -17.49
N ASN A 9 -4.66 -9.72 -17.54
CA ASN A 9 -5.30 -10.36 -16.39
C ASN A 9 -4.52 -11.58 -15.87
N GLU A 10 -3.91 -12.37 -16.76
CA GLU A 10 -3.07 -13.50 -16.33
C GLU A 10 -1.83 -13.00 -15.62
N PHE A 11 -1.20 -11.95 -16.14
CA PHE A 11 -0.05 -11.30 -15.49
C PHE A 11 -0.44 -10.73 -14.12
N TRP A 12 -1.53 -9.98 -14.02
CA TRP A 12 -2.03 -9.43 -12.76
C TRP A 12 -2.29 -10.53 -11.73
N THR A 13 -2.95 -11.61 -12.15
CA THR A 13 -3.24 -12.75 -11.29
C THR A 13 -1.96 -13.42 -10.80
N TRP A 14 -0.98 -13.65 -11.69
CA TRP A 14 0.28 -14.30 -11.31
C TRP A 14 1.13 -13.43 -10.37
N ALA A 15 1.28 -12.14 -10.65
CA ALA A 15 2.21 -11.27 -9.94
C ALA A 15 1.62 -10.63 -8.66
N TYR A 16 0.30 -10.41 -8.59
CA TYR A 16 -0.31 -9.53 -7.57
C TYR A 16 -1.35 -10.21 -6.68
N SER A 17 -1.65 -11.50 -6.87
CA SER A 17 -2.67 -12.22 -6.06
C SER A 17 -2.27 -12.52 -4.61
N ASN A 18 -1.00 -12.34 -4.23
CA ASN A 18 -0.55 -12.62 -2.86
C ASN A 18 -0.68 -11.39 -1.95
N PHE A 19 -1.90 -11.11 -1.48
CA PHE A 19 -2.18 -9.99 -0.58
C PHE A 19 -1.65 -10.15 0.85
N LEU A 20 -1.11 -11.33 1.22
CA LEU A 20 -0.34 -11.51 2.46
C LEU A 20 1.10 -10.97 2.33
N SER A 21 1.58 -10.73 1.10
CA SER A 21 2.85 -10.05 0.88
C SER A 21 2.76 -8.62 1.38
N ASN A 22 3.81 -8.14 2.06
CA ASN A 22 3.83 -6.78 2.58
C ASN A 22 3.69 -5.72 1.48
N ALA A 23 4.26 -5.96 0.30
CA ALA A 23 4.14 -5.06 -0.84
C ALA A 23 2.69 -4.96 -1.33
N GLN A 24 2.05 -6.11 -1.62
CA GLN A 24 0.69 -6.12 -2.14
C GLN A 24 -0.35 -5.70 -1.10
N ARG A 25 -0.12 -6.04 0.18
CA ARG A 25 -0.96 -5.56 1.28
C ARG A 25 -0.89 -4.03 1.43
N GLY A 26 0.26 -3.43 1.15
CA GLY A 26 0.42 -1.97 1.10
C GLY A 26 -0.48 -1.36 0.03
N VAL A 27 -0.37 -1.86 -1.20
CA VAL A 27 -1.20 -1.41 -2.33
C VAL A 27 -2.69 -1.64 -2.09
N LEU A 28 -3.07 -2.77 -1.49
CA LEU A 28 -4.46 -3.05 -1.10
C LEU A 28 -4.97 -2.03 -0.05
N ALA A 29 -4.14 -1.70 0.94
CA ALA A 29 -4.50 -0.69 1.93
C ALA A 29 -4.70 0.70 1.29
N GLU A 30 -3.79 1.12 0.41
CA GLU A 30 -3.95 2.35 -0.38
C GLU A 30 -5.27 2.35 -1.16
N TYR A 31 -5.59 1.25 -1.85
CA TYR A 31 -6.83 1.12 -2.62
C TYR A 31 -8.09 1.19 -1.74
N LEU A 32 -8.09 0.54 -0.57
CA LEU A 32 -9.23 0.59 0.36
C LEU A 32 -9.48 2.00 0.88
N VAL A 33 -8.41 2.74 1.23
CA VAL A 33 -8.50 4.14 1.67
C VAL A 33 -8.98 5.02 0.51
N ALA A 34 -8.41 4.87 -0.69
CA ALA A 34 -8.82 5.61 -1.87
C ALA A 34 -10.31 5.38 -2.20
N LYS A 35 -10.78 4.14 -2.08
CA LYS A 35 -12.18 3.77 -2.28
C LYS A 35 -13.09 4.41 -1.24
N ALA A 36 -12.67 4.48 0.02
CA ALA A 36 -13.41 5.14 1.09
C ALA A 36 -13.48 6.67 0.89
N LEU A 37 -12.42 7.27 0.34
CA LEU A 37 -12.33 8.71 0.04
C LEU A 37 -12.95 9.08 -1.33
N GLY A 38 -13.26 8.11 -2.19
CA GLY A 38 -13.79 8.35 -3.53
C GLY A 38 -12.76 8.85 -4.55
N CYS A 39 -11.46 8.65 -4.31
CA CYS A 39 -10.37 9.15 -5.16
C CYS A 39 -9.67 8.08 -6.02
N THR A 40 -10.36 6.99 -6.38
CA THR A 40 -9.82 5.92 -7.25
C THR A 40 -9.78 6.28 -8.75
N GLY A 41 -10.06 7.54 -9.10
CA GLY A 41 -10.17 7.99 -10.50
C GLY A 41 -8.83 8.15 -11.22
N THR A 42 -7.72 8.19 -10.46
CA THR A 42 -6.35 8.30 -10.98
C THR A 42 -5.56 7.02 -10.67
N PRO A 43 -4.69 6.56 -11.60
CA PRO A 43 -3.78 5.47 -11.30
C PRO A 43 -2.81 5.81 -10.17
N ARG A 44 -2.49 4.81 -9.35
CA ARG A 44 -1.46 4.91 -8.31
C ARG A 44 -0.11 5.30 -8.91
N ILE A 45 0.59 6.22 -8.25
CA ILE A 45 1.97 6.57 -8.58
C ILE A 45 2.86 5.99 -7.49
N GLU A 46 3.73 5.06 -7.86
CA GLU A 46 4.65 4.45 -6.91
C GLU A 46 5.73 5.45 -6.49
N TRP A 47 6.04 5.48 -5.19
CA TRP A 47 7.12 6.28 -4.58
C TRP A 47 6.91 7.80 -4.51
N ASP A 48 5.74 8.31 -4.89
CA ASP A 48 5.45 9.74 -4.77
C ASP A 48 5.50 10.22 -3.31
N ALA A 49 5.44 11.53 -3.11
CA ALA A 49 5.58 12.14 -1.79
C ALA A 49 4.46 11.75 -0.81
N TYR A 50 3.33 11.27 -1.32
CA TYR A 50 2.18 10.77 -0.58
C TYR A 50 1.41 9.79 -1.47
N ASP A 51 0.64 8.89 -0.87
CA ASP A 51 -0.03 7.82 -1.60
C ASP A 51 -1.28 8.30 -2.36
N LEU A 52 -2.07 9.21 -1.76
CA LEU A 52 -3.35 9.66 -2.33
C LEU A 52 -3.52 11.18 -2.28
N ASP A 53 -4.13 11.71 -3.33
CA ASP A 53 -4.73 13.05 -3.38
C ASP A 53 -6.26 12.88 -3.25
N ALA A 54 -6.82 13.34 -2.14
CA ALA A 54 -8.25 13.20 -1.85
C ALA A 54 -9.09 14.39 -2.36
N GLY A 55 -8.48 15.29 -3.16
CA GLY A 55 -9.09 16.55 -3.57
C GLY A 55 -8.89 17.65 -2.53
N GLU A 56 -9.16 18.90 -2.92
CA GLU A 56 -8.96 20.09 -2.08
C GLU A 56 -7.54 20.20 -1.50
N ASP A 57 -6.55 19.70 -2.24
CA ASP A 57 -5.14 19.61 -1.85
C ASP A 57 -4.87 18.73 -0.61
N LEU A 58 -5.80 17.84 -0.22
CA LEU A 58 -5.65 16.93 0.92
C LEU A 58 -4.78 15.71 0.55
N LYS A 59 -3.57 15.67 1.10
CA LYS A 59 -2.58 14.61 0.85
C LYS A 59 -2.65 13.54 1.93
N VAL A 60 -2.75 12.28 1.53
CA VAL A 60 -2.87 11.15 2.43
C VAL A 60 -1.73 10.15 2.22
N GLU A 61 -1.06 9.80 3.31
CA GLU A 61 -0.12 8.67 3.38
C GLU A 61 -0.83 7.47 4.02
N VAL A 62 -0.76 6.31 3.40
CA VAL A 62 -1.30 5.05 3.91
C VAL A 62 -0.14 4.15 4.32
N LYS A 63 -0.15 3.69 5.57
CA LYS A 63 0.80 2.67 6.03
C LYS A 63 0.07 1.37 6.36
N SER A 64 0.62 0.27 5.88
CA SER A 64 0.10 -1.07 6.16
C SER A 64 1.03 -1.85 7.09
N ALA A 65 0.46 -2.50 8.10
CA ALA A 65 1.15 -3.43 8.99
C ALA A 65 0.30 -4.68 9.23
N ALA A 66 0.96 -5.79 9.58
CA ALA A 66 0.28 -7.05 9.87
C ALA A 66 1.13 -7.92 10.81
N TYR A 67 0.46 -8.72 11.63
CA TYR A 67 1.13 -9.74 12.46
C TYR A 67 1.69 -10.87 11.58
N LEU A 68 0.93 -11.28 10.58
CA LEU A 68 1.29 -12.30 9.60
C LEU A 68 1.94 -11.69 8.35
N GLN A 69 2.94 -12.37 7.81
CA GLN A 69 3.60 -12.07 6.54
C GLN A 69 3.42 -13.24 5.58
N ALA A 70 3.69 -13.05 4.28
CA ALA A 70 3.60 -14.13 3.30
C ALA A 70 4.65 -15.25 3.51
N TRP A 71 5.84 -14.92 4.01
CA TRP A 71 6.89 -15.90 4.29
C TRP A 71 6.65 -16.61 5.62
N ASN A 72 7.34 -17.74 5.84
CA ASN A 72 7.24 -18.46 7.10
C ASN A 72 7.87 -17.66 8.26
N GLN A 73 7.19 -17.60 9.40
CA GLN A 73 7.63 -16.83 10.56
C GLN A 73 7.65 -17.71 11.81
N LYS A 74 8.66 -17.52 12.67
CA LYS A 74 8.71 -18.17 14.00
C LYS A 74 7.87 -17.44 15.05
N VAL A 75 7.71 -16.13 14.88
CA VAL A 75 6.98 -15.22 15.78
C VAL A 75 6.24 -14.19 14.94
N LEU A 76 5.12 -13.70 15.46
CA LEU A 76 4.35 -12.63 14.82
C LEU A 76 5.16 -11.34 14.73
N SER A 77 4.96 -10.58 13.66
CA SER A 77 5.57 -9.27 13.49
C SER A 77 4.95 -8.25 14.46
N PRO A 78 5.75 -7.40 15.12
CA PRO A 78 5.19 -6.29 15.88
C PRO A 78 4.58 -5.24 14.95
N ILE A 79 3.44 -4.68 15.33
CA ILE A 79 2.81 -3.58 14.60
C ILE A 79 3.58 -2.28 14.90
N ARG A 80 4.16 -1.68 13.85
CA ARG A 80 4.92 -0.44 13.92
C ARG A 80 4.73 0.37 12.64
N PHE A 81 4.70 1.68 12.78
CA PHE A 81 4.60 2.61 11.66
C PHE A 81 5.73 3.64 11.75
N ASP A 82 6.39 3.87 10.61
CA ASP A 82 7.39 4.93 10.48
C ASP A 82 6.74 6.17 9.85
N ILE A 83 6.83 7.29 10.59
CA ILE A 83 6.37 8.62 10.19
C ILE A 83 7.44 9.68 10.47
N ALA A 84 8.72 9.26 10.52
CA ALA A 84 9.84 10.17 10.62
C ALA A 84 9.86 11.12 9.41
N HIS A 85 10.44 12.30 9.60
CA HIS A 85 10.60 13.26 8.52
C HIS A 85 11.50 12.69 7.42
N LYS A 86 11.12 12.86 6.15
CA LYS A 86 11.86 12.38 4.98
C LYS A 86 11.93 13.46 3.92
N LYS A 87 12.98 13.40 3.09
CA LYS A 87 13.04 14.17 1.85
C LYS A 87 12.25 13.39 0.80
N ALA A 88 11.01 13.80 0.56
CA ALA A 88 10.16 13.10 -0.38
C ALA A 88 10.58 13.37 -1.82
N TRP A 89 10.39 12.37 -2.69
CA TRP A 89 10.46 12.54 -4.13
C TRP A 89 9.07 12.90 -4.65
N HIS A 90 8.99 13.90 -5.52
CA HIS A 90 7.75 14.34 -6.16
C HIS A 90 7.75 13.86 -7.61
N ALA A 91 6.84 12.93 -7.95
CA ALA A 91 6.81 12.32 -9.27
C ALA A 91 6.53 13.33 -10.38
N LYS A 92 5.66 14.31 -10.12
CA LYS A 92 5.26 15.35 -11.08
C LYS A 92 6.42 16.22 -11.55
N THR A 93 7.36 16.54 -10.67
CA THR A 93 8.50 17.42 -10.96
C THR A 93 9.81 16.66 -11.10
N ASN A 94 9.83 15.38 -10.71
CA ASN A 94 11.02 14.54 -10.61
C ASN A 94 12.11 15.19 -9.74
N THR A 95 11.73 15.70 -8.58
CA THR A 95 12.62 16.39 -7.63
C THR A 95 12.44 15.88 -6.22
N TYR A 96 13.46 16.07 -5.39
CA TYR A 96 13.38 15.80 -3.96
C TYR A 96 13.18 17.08 -3.15
N ASP A 97 12.48 16.99 -2.03
CA ASP A 97 12.45 18.07 -1.04
C ASP A 97 13.87 18.37 -0.51
N VAL A 98 14.16 19.66 -0.30
CA VAL A 98 15.43 20.09 0.29
C VAL A 98 15.48 19.70 1.76
N GLU A 99 14.38 19.90 2.48
CA GLU A 99 14.23 19.63 3.91
C GLU A 99 13.44 18.36 4.15
N ALA A 100 13.72 17.69 5.27
CA ALA A 100 12.96 16.50 5.66
C ALA A 100 11.65 16.92 6.34
N THR A 101 10.51 16.46 5.82
CA THR A 101 9.17 16.81 6.34
C THR A 101 8.26 15.58 6.44
N ARG A 102 7.04 15.80 6.93
CA ARG A 102 5.91 14.89 6.72
C ARG A 102 5.14 15.41 5.51
N SER A 103 5.23 14.70 4.41
CA SER A 103 4.76 15.16 3.10
C SER A 103 3.24 15.08 2.92
N ALA A 104 2.55 14.30 3.76
CA ALA A 104 1.10 14.17 3.78
C ALA A 104 0.47 14.94 4.95
N ASP A 105 -0.76 15.40 4.75
CA ASP A 105 -1.57 16.08 5.77
C ASP A 105 -2.20 15.06 6.75
N VAL A 106 -2.56 13.89 6.22
CA VAL A 106 -3.19 12.79 6.98
C VAL A 106 -2.40 11.51 6.79
N TYR A 107 -2.21 10.78 7.89
CA TYR A 107 -1.62 9.45 7.90
C TYR A 107 -2.68 8.42 8.33
N VAL A 108 -2.97 7.46 7.45
CA VAL A 108 -3.91 6.36 7.73
C VAL A 108 -3.12 5.08 7.99
N PHE A 109 -3.35 4.47 9.15
CA PHE A 109 -2.68 3.24 9.56
C PHE A 109 -3.63 2.05 9.43
N CYS A 110 -3.38 1.20 8.43
CA CYS A 110 -4.12 -0.02 8.19
C CYS A 110 -3.41 -1.20 8.86
N VAL A 111 -4.11 -1.90 9.75
CA VAL A 111 -3.61 -3.10 10.42
C VAL A 111 -4.43 -4.28 9.96
N PHE A 112 -3.79 -5.27 9.33
CA PHE A 112 -4.37 -6.60 9.17
C PHE A 112 -4.12 -7.39 10.46
N ALA A 113 -5.16 -7.61 11.25
CA ALA A 113 -5.04 -8.03 12.63
C ALA A 113 -5.05 -9.56 12.82
N ALA A 114 -5.33 -10.33 11.78
CA ALA A 114 -5.30 -11.79 11.83
C ALA A 114 -3.94 -12.31 12.32
N GLN A 115 -4.00 -13.29 13.23
CA GLN A 115 -2.83 -13.97 13.80
C GLN A 115 -2.84 -15.47 13.52
N ASP A 116 -4.00 -16.03 13.17
CA ASP A 116 -4.13 -17.38 12.68
C ASP A 116 -4.00 -17.40 11.15
N ARG A 117 -3.09 -18.21 10.64
CA ARG A 117 -2.77 -18.24 9.20
C ARG A 117 -3.84 -18.97 8.40
N ASP A 118 -4.50 -19.96 8.97
CA ASP A 118 -5.46 -20.79 8.22
C ASP A 118 -6.74 -20.01 7.88
N GLY A 119 -7.12 -19.05 8.73
CA GLY A 119 -8.27 -18.16 8.50
C GLY A 119 -7.92 -16.79 7.90
N ALA A 120 -6.63 -16.50 7.65
CA ALA A 120 -6.19 -15.18 7.24
C ALA A 120 -6.58 -14.86 5.79
N ASP A 121 -7.44 -13.86 5.60
CA ASP A 121 -7.80 -13.34 4.28
C ASP A 121 -7.68 -11.80 4.26
N PRO A 122 -6.62 -11.24 3.66
CA PRO A 122 -6.46 -9.79 3.54
C PRO A 122 -7.54 -9.08 2.72
N LEU A 123 -8.32 -9.81 1.90
CA LEU A 123 -9.45 -9.23 1.15
C LEU A 123 -10.74 -9.16 1.97
N ASP A 124 -10.81 -9.85 3.12
CA ASP A 124 -11.91 -9.72 4.06
C ASP A 124 -11.69 -8.51 4.98
N THR A 125 -12.37 -7.41 4.67
CA THR A 125 -12.25 -6.14 5.41
C THR A 125 -12.81 -6.18 6.84
N ARG A 126 -13.27 -7.33 7.31
CA ARG A 126 -13.72 -7.57 8.69
C ARG A 126 -12.61 -8.13 9.59
N GLN A 127 -11.44 -8.48 9.03
CA GLN A 127 -10.28 -9.08 9.73
C GLN A 127 -9.18 -8.07 10.09
#